data_AF-A0A6A4XCX3-F1
#
_entry.id   AF-A0A6A4XCX3-F1
#
_cell.length_a   1.000
_cell.length_b   1.000
_cell.length_c   1.000
_cell.angle_alpha   90.00
_cell.angle_beta   90.00
_cell.angle_gamma   90.00
#
_symmetry.space_group_name_H-M   'P 1'
#
loop_
_entity.id
_entity.type
_entity.pdbx_description
1 polymer ?
#
loop_
_entity_poly.entity_id
_entity_poly.type
_entity_poly.pdbx_seq_one_letter_code
_entity_poly.pdbx_strand_id
1 'polypeptide(L)' 'MHRGVNRSAAVALAYLMASAGCTLEDAYFYLESVRPAVHVSRHLLQQLSNYEAEVFGRKLTNLDDLDF' A
#
# COMPACT_ATOMS: atom_id res chain seq x y z
N MET A 1 -17.11 11.01 -5.79
CA MET A 1 -16.46 11.98 -4.89
C MET A 1 -15.72 11.22 -3.78
N HIS A 2 -14.51 10.69 -4.01
CA HIS A 2 -13.80 9.81 -3.04
C HIS A 2 -12.30 10.14 -2.88
N ARG A 3 -11.93 11.43 -2.88
CA ARG A 3 -10.50 11.83 -2.89
C ARG A 3 -9.78 11.69 -1.54
N GLY A 4 -10.49 11.59 -0.42
CA GLY A 4 -9.88 11.53 0.92
C GLY A 4 -9.47 10.13 1.40
N VAL A 5 -10.27 9.11 1.09
CA VAL A 5 -10.03 7.73 1.58
C VAL A 5 -8.81 7.08 0.91
N ASN A 6 -8.68 7.29 -0.40
CA ASN A 6 -7.66 6.65 -1.21
C ASN A 6 -6.24 7.18 -0.89
N ARG A 7 -6.12 8.49 -0.65
CA ARG A 7 -4.83 9.14 -0.33
C ARG A 7 -4.38 8.92 1.12
N SER A 8 -5.31 8.96 2.07
CA SER A 8 -4.98 8.68 3.48
C SER A 8 -4.53 7.23 3.67
N ALA A 9 -5.17 6.28 2.97
CA ALA A 9 -4.73 4.90 2.95
C ALA A 9 -3.31 4.75 2.38
N ALA A 10 -3.01 5.40 1.25
CA ALA A 10 -1.67 5.34 0.66
C ALA A 10 -0.58 5.88 1.62
N VAL A 11 -0.85 6.97 2.34
CA VAL A 11 0.09 7.50 3.35
C VAL A 11 0.27 6.52 4.51
N ALA A 12 -0.81 5.87 4.98
CA ALA A 12 -0.73 4.86 6.02
C ALA A 12 0.10 3.65 5.59
N LEU A 13 -0.08 3.17 4.35
CA LEU A 13 0.71 2.08 3.78
C LEU A 13 2.19 2.42 3.69
N ALA A 14 2.53 3.62 3.18
CA ALA A 14 3.91 4.10 3.13
C ALA A 14 4.55 4.17 4.52
N TYR A 15 3.80 4.66 5.52
CA TYR A 15 4.26 4.70 6.90
C TYR A 15 4.50 3.31 7.49
N LEU A 16 3.62 2.34 7.23
CA LEU A 16 3.78 0.96 7.70
C LEU A 16 5.04 0.32 7.11
N MET A 17 5.26 0.44 5.80
CA MET A 17 6.48 -0.06 5.16
C MET A 17 7.75 0.56 5.78
N ALA A 18 7.76 1.87 5.99
CA ALA A 18 8.92 2.59 6.53
C ALA A 18 9.19 2.32 8.01
N SER A 19 8.15 2.18 8.83
CA SER A 19 8.27 2.05 10.30
C SER A 19 8.33 0.61 10.79
N ALA A 20 7.58 -0.29 10.15
CA ALA A 20 7.52 -1.70 10.52
C ALA A 20 8.42 -2.60 9.64
N GLY A 21 8.96 -2.07 8.53
CA GLY A 21 9.84 -2.83 7.63
C GLY A 21 9.12 -3.97 6.91
N CYS A 22 7.81 -3.85 6.70
CA CYS A 22 6.99 -4.83 6.00
C CYS A 22 6.81 -4.47 4.51
N THR A 23 6.40 -5.45 3.71
CA THR A 23 6.13 -5.24 2.28
C THR A 23 4.85 -4.43 2.05
N LEU A 24 4.63 -3.96 0.81
CA LEU A 24 3.38 -3.30 0.43
C LEU A 24 2.18 -4.23 0.63
N GLU A 25 2.33 -5.51 0.31
CA GLU A 25 1.33 -6.56 0.51
C GLU A 25 0.97 -6.72 1.99
N ASP A 26 1.97 -6.88 2.86
CA ASP A 26 1.78 -6.99 4.31
C ASP A 26 1.06 -5.76 4.87
N ALA A 27 1.50 -4.57 4.46
CA ALA A 27 0.89 -3.31 4.87
C ALA A 27 -0.56 -3.21 4.39
N TYR A 28 -0.85 -3.67 3.16
CA TYR A 28 -2.18 -3.65 2.57
C TYR A 28 -3.15 -4.56 3.31
N PHE A 29 -2.79 -5.83 3.50
CA PHE A 29 -3.62 -6.79 4.21
C PHE A 29 -3.80 -6.41 5.68
N TYR A 30 -2.78 -5.86 6.33
CA TYR A 30 -2.93 -5.29 7.68
C TYR A 30 -3.96 -4.17 7.69
N LEU A 31 -3.86 -3.20 6.77
CA LEU A 31 -4.78 -2.07 6.71
C LEU A 31 -6.22 -2.51 6.38
N GLU A 32 -6.38 -3.49 5.49
CA GLU A 32 -7.68 -4.09 5.17
C GLU A 32 -8.28 -4.80 6.39
N SER A 33 -7.47 -5.53 7.17
CA SER A 33 -7.94 -6.21 8.39
C SER A 33 -8.45 -5.23 9.44
N VAL A 34 -7.85 -4.04 9.53
CA VAL A 34 -8.27 -2.96 10.45
C VAL A 34 -9.43 -2.15 9.87
N ARG A 35 -9.50 -2.00 8.54
CA ARG A 35 -10.51 -1.22 7.84
C ARG A 35 -11.00 -1.96 6.59
N PRO A 36 -12.04 -2.81 6.71
CA PRO A 36 -12.54 -3.70 5.64
C PRO A 36 -13.22 -3.03 4.41
N ALA A 37 -12.92 -1.77 4.12
CA ALA A 37 -13.43 -1.03 2.96
C ALA A 37 -12.37 -0.09 2.39
N VAL A 38 -11.08 -0.37 2.67
CA VAL A 38 -9.98 0.35 2.04
C VAL A 38 -9.91 -0.06 0.58
N HIS A 39 -9.95 0.92 -0.31
CA HIS A 39 -9.75 0.71 -1.73
C HIS A 39 -8.69 1.70 -2.19
N VAL A 40 -7.49 1.18 -2.47
CA VAL A 40 -6.40 1.98 -3.02
C VAL A 40 -6.42 1.81 -4.54
N SER A 41 -6.46 2.93 -5.27
CA SER A 41 -6.48 2.86 -6.74
C SER A 41 -5.15 2.33 -7.28
N ARG A 42 -5.18 1.59 -8.39
CA ARG A 42 -4.00 1.02 -9.05
C ARG A 42 -2.83 2.00 -9.27
N HIS A 43 -3.11 3.26 -9.62
CA HIS A 43 -2.03 4.25 -9.78
C HIS A 43 -1.29 4.55 -8.47
N LEU A 44 -1.99 4.57 -7.32
CA LEU A 44 -1.37 4.76 -6.01
C LEU A 44 -0.63 3.49 -5.56
N LEU A 45 -1.20 2.31 -5.81
CA LEU A 45 -0.49 1.04 -5.60
C LEU A 45 0.82 1.00 -6.41
N GLN A 46 0.81 1.50 -7.65
CA GLN A 46 2.02 1.59 -8.46
C GLN A 46 3.06 2.54 -7.85
N GLN A 47 2.64 3.69 -7.31
CA GLN A 47 3.54 4.61 -6.61
C GLN A 47 4.09 3.98 -5.33
N LEU A 48 3.27 3.25 -4.58
CA LEU A 48 3.69 2.55 -3.37
C LEU A 48 4.66 1.40 -3.67
N SER A 49 4.47 0.68 -4.78
CA SER A 49 5.41 -0.35 -5.23
C SER A 49 6.77 0.26 -5.64
N ASN A 50 6.77 1.46 -6.24
CA ASN A 50 8.02 2.18 -6.48
C ASN A 50 8.69 2.60 -5.16
N TYR A 51 7.90 3.09 -4.19
CA TYR A 51 8.37 3.43 -2.86
C TYR A 51 8.92 2.21 -2.10
N GLU A 52 8.29 1.04 -2.23
CA GLU A 52 8.82 -0.21 -1.67
C GLU A 52 10.24 -0.50 -2.18
N ALA A 53 10.51 -0.25 -3.47
CA ALA A 53 11.86 -0.36 -4.02
C ALA A 53 12.84 0.69 -3.44
N GLU A 54 12.37 1.88 -3.06
CA GLU A 54 13.20 2.88 -2.37
C GLU A 54 13.53 2.45 -0.93
N VAL A 55 12.60 1.81 -0.23
CA VAL A 55 12.78 1.35 1.16
C VAL A 55 13.62 0.07 1.23
N PHE A 56 13.37 -0.91 0.35
CA PHE A 56 13.95 -2.26 0.43
C PHE A 56 14.95 -2.58 -0.70
N GLY A 57 15.20 -1.65 -1.63
CA GLY A 57 16.10 -1.84 -2.77
C GLY A 57 15.53 -2.68 -3.92
N ARG A 58 14.31 -3.23 -3.76
CA ARG A 58 13.59 -4.00 -4.79
C ARG A 58 12.09 -3.99 -4.52
N LYS A 59 11.31 -4.26 -5.56
CA LYS A 59 9.88 -4.55 -5.45
C LYS A 59 9.72 -5.98 -4.98
N LEU A 60 9.04 -6.16 -3.86
CA LEU A 60 8.77 -7.45 -3.24
C LEU A 60 7.33 -7.87 -3.50
N THR A 61 6.42 -6.89 -3.54
CA THR A 61 5.00 -7.11 -3.79
C THR A 61 4.68 -7.10 -5.28
N ASN A 62 3.92 -8.10 -5.71
CA ASN A 62 3.26 -8.11 -7.00
C ASN A 62 1.89 -7.43 -6.89
N LEU A 63 1.66 -6.43 -7.75
CA LEU A 63 0.45 -5.59 -7.66
C LEU A 63 -0.82 -6.29 -8.12
N ASP A 64 -0.70 -7.31 -8.96
CA ASP A 64 -1.86 -8.08 -9.43
C ASP A 64 -2.46 -8.93 -8.29
N ASP A 65 -1.70 -9.17 -7.21
CA ASP A 65 -2.17 -9.87 -6.01
C ASP A 65 -2.99 -8.95 -5.09
N LEU A 66 -3.08 -7.64 -5.39
CA LEU A 66 -3.79 -6.62 -4.61
C LEU A 66 -5.04 -6.04 -5.30
N ASP A 67 -5.26 -6.34 -6.58
CA ASP A 67 -6.26 -5.71 -7.47
C ASP A 67 -7.46 -6.66 -7.71
N PHE A 68 -8.11 -7.12 -6.63
CA PHE A 68 -9.27 -8.04 -6.66
C PHE A 68 -10.55 -7.39 -7.22
#